data_AF-A0A6G3DBX1-F1
#
_entry.id   AF-A0A6G3DBX1-F1
#
_cell.length_a   1.000
_cell.length_b   1.000
_cell.length_c   1.000
_cell.angle_alpha   90.00
_cell.angle_beta   90.00
_cell.angle_gamma   90.00
#
_symmetry.space_group_name_H-M   'P 1'
#
loop_
_entity.id
_entity.type
_entity.pdbx_description
1 polymer ?
#
loop_
_entity_poly.entity_id
_entity_poly.type
_entity_poly.pdbx_seq_one_letter_code
_entity_poly.pdbx_strand_id
1 'polypeptide(L)'
;EEQLAAALHARAWGTGVEVRNDTFAVLRAGVAEPLGVAVVCGAGVNCVGMRPDGRTARFPAIGRISGDWGGGWGLAEEALWHAARAEDGRGGPTELARTLPAHFGLDSMYALIEALHLRSVEPGRRHELTPVLFATAADGDPVARSIVDRQADEVVAMAVVALTRLDLLAEPAPVLLGGSVLAARHPQLDGRIRELLAARAPKAVPRVVTARPVLGAVLLGLDHVGAPPGAGERARAHFAA
;
A
#
# COMPACT_ATOMS: atom_id res chain seq x y z
N GLU A 1 14.48 -12.79 4.98
CA GLU A 1 13.59 -13.95 5.14
C GLU A 1 14.34 -15.19 5.63
N GLU A 2 15.41 -15.63 4.96
CA GLU A 2 16.18 -16.82 5.35
C GLU A 2 16.66 -16.83 6.81
N GLN A 3 17.25 -15.73 7.29
CA GLN A 3 17.68 -15.61 8.69
C GLN A 3 16.51 -15.75 9.68
N LEU A 4 15.34 -15.18 9.35
CA LEU A 4 14.13 -15.31 10.17
C LEU A 4 13.57 -16.73 10.13
N ALA A 5 13.58 -17.37 8.95
CA ALA A 5 13.15 -18.75 8.79
C ALA A 5 14.03 -19.71 9.61
N ALA A 6 15.35 -19.54 9.57
CA ALA A 6 16.29 -20.30 10.39
C ALA A 6 16.05 -20.09 11.89
N ALA A 7 15.85 -18.84 12.32
CA ALA A 7 15.57 -18.52 13.73
C ALA A 7 14.23 -19.11 14.21
N LEU A 8 13.19 -19.11 13.38
CA LEU A 8 11.89 -19.71 13.70
C LEU A 8 11.96 -21.24 13.69
N HIS A 9 12.68 -21.82 12.74
CA HIS A 9 12.91 -23.27 12.68
C HIS A 9 13.61 -23.77 13.95
N ALA A 10 14.61 -23.04 14.44
CA ALA A 10 15.31 -23.35 15.69
C ALA A 10 14.39 -23.36 16.94
N ARG A 11 13.21 -22.72 16.87
CA ARG A 11 12.22 -22.77 17.97
C ARG A 11 11.31 -23.99 17.94
N ALA A 12 11.32 -24.78 16.87
CA ALA A 12 10.55 -26.00 16.71
C ALA A 12 9.02 -25.83 16.99
N TRP A 13 8.44 -24.69 16.59
CA TRP A 13 7.01 -24.41 16.79
C TRP A 13 6.08 -25.17 15.82
N GLY A 14 6.63 -25.80 14.78
CA GLY A 14 5.87 -26.55 13.79
C GLY A 14 6.75 -27.53 13.03
N THR A 15 6.11 -28.36 12.20
CA THR A 15 6.78 -29.37 11.36
C THR A 15 7.46 -28.79 10.13
N GLY A 16 7.15 -27.54 9.76
CA GLY A 16 7.75 -26.78 8.67
C GLY A 16 7.73 -25.29 9.00
N VAL A 17 8.62 -24.53 8.35
CA VAL A 17 8.72 -23.06 8.51
C VAL A 17 8.91 -22.42 7.16
N GLU A 18 8.03 -21.49 6.82
CA GLU A 18 8.14 -20.63 5.65
C GLU A 18 7.99 -19.17 6.08
N VAL A 19 8.92 -18.32 5.64
CA VAL A 19 8.90 -16.87 5.89
C VAL A 19 8.85 -16.16 4.55
N ARG A 20 7.90 -15.25 4.42
CA ARG A 20 7.68 -14.41 3.24
C ARG A 20 7.39 -12.98 3.67
N ASN A 21 7.61 -12.04 2.76
CA ASN A 21 7.13 -10.68 2.88
C ASN A 21 5.60 -10.65 3.05
N ASP A 22 5.11 -9.72 3.86
CA ASP A 22 3.69 -9.57 4.23
C ASP A 22 2.77 -9.35 3.02
N THR A 23 3.28 -8.74 1.96
CA THR A 23 2.54 -8.54 0.71
C THR A 23 2.12 -9.84 0.02
N PHE A 24 2.85 -10.95 0.21
CA PHE A 24 2.40 -12.27 -0.27
C PHE A 24 1.15 -12.74 0.46
N ALA A 25 1.03 -12.40 1.75
CA ALA A 25 -0.16 -12.69 2.52
C ALA A 25 -1.34 -11.85 2.00
N VAL A 26 -1.13 -10.56 1.71
CA VAL A 26 -2.17 -9.74 1.07
C VAL A 26 -2.58 -10.32 -0.29
N LEU A 27 -1.60 -10.75 -1.11
CA LEU A 27 -1.87 -11.40 -2.37
C LEU A 27 -2.77 -12.63 -2.17
N ARG A 28 -2.32 -13.59 -1.36
CA ARG A 28 -3.04 -14.84 -1.12
C ARG A 28 -4.42 -14.64 -0.49
N ALA A 29 -4.59 -13.61 0.33
CA ALA A 29 -5.87 -13.31 0.96
C ALA A 29 -6.96 -12.95 -0.08
N GLY A 30 -6.60 -12.33 -1.21
CA GLY A 30 -7.57 -11.90 -2.23
C GLY A 30 -7.74 -12.81 -3.45
N VAL A 31 -6.96 -13.90 -3.57
CA VAL A 31 -7.08 -14.87 -4.67
C VAL A 31 -7.23 -16.31 -4.19
N ALA A 32 -7.97 -17.12 -4.96
CA ALA A 32 -8.17 -18.54 -4.66
C ALA A 32 -6.87 -19.35 -4.82
N GLU A 33 -6.10 -19.01 -5.84
CA GLU A 33 -4.80 -19.62 -6.19
C GLU A 33 -3.70 -18.54 -6.19
N PRO A 34 -2.42 -18.90 -6.02
CA PRO A 34 -1.29 -17.97 -5.99
C PRO A 34 -0.95 -17.38 -7.38
N LEU A 35 -1.91 -16.70 -8.00
CA LEU A 35 -1.82 -16.07 -9.31
C LEU A 35 -2.17 -14.58 -9.22
N GLY A 36 -1.25 -13.72 -9.67
CA GLY A 36 -1.50 -12.30 -9.86
C GLY A 36 -0.47 -11.43 -9.15
N VAL A 37 -0.84 -10.17 -8.95
CA VAL A 37 0.00 -9.13 -8.34
C VAL A 37 -0.76 -8.48 -7.18
N ALA A 38 -0.07 -8.13 -6.11
CA ALA A 38 -0.59 -7.30 -5.04
C ALA A 38 0.27 -6.06 -4.87
N VAL A 39 -0.34 -4.89 -4.86
CA VAL A 39 0.27 -3.62 -4.44
C VAL A 39 -0.33 -3.24 -3.09
N VAL A 40 0.52 -3.10 -2.09
CA VAL A 40 0.14 -2.72 -0.73
C VAL A 40 0.61 -1.30 -0.48
N CYS A 41 -0.33 -0.41 -0.19
CA CYS A 41 -0.07 0.99 0.15
C CYS A 41 -0.62 1.26 1.56
N GLY A 42 0.25 1.04 2.56
CA GLY A 42 0.00 1.27 3.98
C GLY A 42 0.78 2.50 4.43
N ALA A 43 1.59 2.39 5.49
CA ALA A 43 2.52 3.46 5.85
C ALA A 43 3.56 3.73 4.75
N GLY A 44 4.09 2.67 4.15
CA GLY A 44 4.87 2.70 2.91
C GLY A 44 4.12 2.04 1.75
N VAL A 45 4.83 1.80 0.65
CA VAL A 45 4.29 1.09 -0.51
C VAL A 45 5.19 -0.09 -0.89
N ASN A 46 4.58 -1.20 -1.31
CA ASN A 46 5.28 -2.39 -1.77
C ASN A 46 4.43 -3.14 -2.81
N CYS A 47 5.07 -3.97 -3.63
CA CYS A 47 4.43 -4.80 -4.63
C CYS A 47 5.06 -6.19 -4.67
N VAL A 48 4.22 -7.22 -4.80
CA VAL A 48 4.67 -8.58 -5.14
C VAL A 48 3.77 -9.17 -6.21
N GLY A 49 4.29 -10.14 -6.93
CA GLY A 49 3.48 -11.03 -7.75
C GLY A 49 3.91 -12.47 -7.60
N MET A 50 3.00 -13.36 -7.94
CA MET A 50 3.21 -14.80 -7.85
C MET A 50 2.47 -15.52 -8.98
N ARG A 51 3.03 -16.65 -9.39
CA ARG A 51 2.42 -17.61 -10.30
C ARG A 51 2.31 -18.99 -9.63
N PRO A 52 1.38 -19.85 -10.09
CA PRO A 52 1.30 -21.24 -9.64
C PRO A 52 2.57 -22.06 -9.88
N ASP A 53 3.40 -21.66 -10.85
CA ASP A 53 4.71 -22.29 -11.14
C ASP A 53 5.83 -21.89 -10.16
N GLY A 54 5.52 -21.09 -9.14
CA GLY A 54 6.46 -20.64 -8.12
C GLY A 54 7.28 -19.40 -8.50
N ARG A 55 7.16 -18.88 -9.74
CA ARG A 55 7.80 -17.60 -10.10
C ARG A 55 7.19 -16.46 -9.32
N THR A 56 8.05 -15.54 -8.90
CA THR A 56 7.63 -14.34 -8.13
C THR A 56 8.29 -13.10 -8.69
N ALA A 57 7.58 -11.97 -8.57
CA ALA A 57 8.13 -10.63 -8.76
C ALA A 57 8.09 -9.91 -7.42
N ARG A 58 9.17 -9.21 -7.07
CA ARG A 58 9.28 -8.49 -5.79
C ARG A 58 10.10 -7.22 -5.95
N PHE A 59 9.91 -6.31 -5.02
CA PHE A 59 10.69 -5.09 -4.85
C PHE A 59 11.27 -5.06 -3.43
N PRO A 60 12.42 -4.40 -3.20
CA PRO A 60 12.99 -4.32 -1.86
C PRO A 60 12.06 -3.64 -0.85
N ALA A 61 11.32 -2.59 -1.27
CA ALA A 61 10.33 -1.90 -0.46
C ALA A 61 10.85 -1.38 0.90
N ILE A 62 12.01 -0.74 0.87
CA ILE A 62 12.75 -0.19 2.01
C ILE A 62 12.61 1.35 2.04
N GLY A 63 11.58 1.89 1.37
CA GLY A 63 11.29 3.31 1.30
C GLY A 63 12.14 4.04 0.26
N ARG A 64 12.42 5.33 0.48
CA ARG A 64 13.09 6.19 -0.51
C ARG A 64 14.45 5.66 -0.98
N ILE A 65 15.20 4.93 -0.14
CA ILE A 65 16.50 4.37 -0.52
C ILE A 65 16.40 3.32 -1.62
N SER A 66 15.31 2.56 -1.67
CA SER A 66 15.01 1.59 -2.72
C SER A 66 14.16 2.17 -3.85
N GLY A 67 13.88 3.48 -3.81
CA GLY A 67 13.09 4.18 -4.82
C GLY A 67 11.58 4.13 -4.59
N ASP A 68 11.10 3.65 -3.44
CA ASP A 68 9.67 3.60 -3.17
C ASP A 68 9.15 4.98 -2.77
N TRP A 69 8.16 5.48 -3.51
CA TRP A 69 7.53 6.77 -3.25
C TRP A 69 6.08 6.60 -2.80
N GLY A 70 5.67 7.40 -1.82
CA GLY A 70 4.31 7.40 -1.30
C GLY A 70 4.11 6.44 -0.13
N GLY A 71 2.93 5.84 -0.04
CA GLY A 71 2.40 5.30 1.21
C GLY A 71 1.93 6.43 2.13
N GLY A 72 1.12 6.11 3.14
CA GLY A 72 0.53 7.11 4.04
C GLY A 72 1.57 8.01 4.71
N TRP A 73 2.71 7.46 5.12
CA TRP A 73 3.80 8.28 5.65
C TRP A 73 4.40 9.20 4.58
N GLY A 74 4.73 8.66 3.41
CA GLY A 74 5.26 9.45 2.29
C GLY A 74 4.28 10.55 1.86
N LEU A 75 2.99 10.23 1.75
CA LEU A 75 1.94 11.19 1.41
C LEU A 75 1.81 12.31 2.45
N ALA A 76 1.91 11.98 3.74
CA ALA A 76 1.92 12.98 4.80
C ALA A 76 3.17 13.88 4.72
N GLU A 77 4.34 13.31 4.43
CA GLU A 77 5.58 14.10 4.23
C GLU A 77 5.49 15.02 3.02
N GLU A 78 4.94 14.56 1.89
CA GLU A 78 4.75 15.38 0.69
C GLU A 78 3.72 16.49 0.93
N ALA A 79 2.62 16.20 1.63
CA ALA A 79 1.64 17.21 2.01
C ALA A 79 2.26 18.31 2.89
N LEU A 80 3.02 17.93 3.92
CA LEU A 80 3.77 18.86 4.77
C LEU A 80 4.79 19.67 3.98
N TRP A 81 5.52 19.01 3.07
CA TRP A 81 6.53 19.65 2.22
C TRP A 81 5.92 20.75 1.35
N HIS A 82 4.83 20.46 0.67
CA HIS A 82 4.13 21.42 -0.17
C HIS A 82 3.49 22.55 0.64
N ALA A 83 2.83 22.23 1.75
CA ALA A 83 2.21 23.21 2.63
C ALA A 83 3.23 24.19 3.23
N ALA A 84 4.36 23.69 3.73
CA ALA A 84 5.41 24.54 4.31
C ALA A 84 6.01 25.49 3.27
N ARG A 85 6.20 25.03 2.03
CA ARG A 85 6.69 25.86 0.93
C ARG A 85 5.67 26.90 0.47
N ALA A 86 4.39 26.60 0.56
CA ALA A 86 3.34 27.57 0.26
C ALA A 86 3.29 28.68 1.32
N GLU A 87 3.41 28.32 2.60
CA GLU A 87 3.46 29.27 3.73
C GLU A 87 4.64 30.25 3.59
N ASP A 88 5.83 29.76 3.23
CA ASP A 88 7.05 30.58 3.15
C ASP A 88 7.32 31.20 1.75
N GLY A 89 6.41 30.99 0.80
CA GLY A 89 6.49 31.57 -0.55
C GLY A 89 7.44 30.85 -1.53
N ARG A 90 8.06 29.73 -1.15
CA ARG A 90 8.89 28.91 -2.07
C ARG A 90 8.08 27.98 -2.98
N GLY A 91 6.78 27.85 -2.75
CA GLY A 91 5.85 26.99 -3.48
C GLY A 91 4.65 27.79 -4.01
N GLY A 92 3.85 27.13 -4.86
CA GLY A 92 2.55 27.68 -5.29
C GLY A 92 1.51 27.63 -4.17
N PRO A 93 0.38 28.34 -4.32
CA PRO A 93 -0.70 28.34 -3.33
C PRO A 93 -1.32 26.95 -3.20
N THR A 94 -1.63 26.55 -1.97
CA THR A 94 -2.40 25.34 -1.66
C THR A 94 -3.15 25.48 -0.34
N GLU A 95 -4.37 24.95 -0.29
CA GLU A 95 -5.17 24.87 0.93
C GLU A 95 -4.52 23.98 1.99
N LEU A 96 -3.56 23.12 1.64
CA LEU A 96 -2.81 22.31 2.61
C LEU A 96 -2.10 23.16 3.67
N ALA A 97 -1.68 24.39 3.33
CA ALA A 97 -1.10 25.33 4.28
C ALA A 97 -2.07 25.72 5.42
N ARG A 98 -3.38 25.63 5.16
CA ARG A 98 -4.43 25.90 6.15
C ARG A 98 -5.00 24.62 6.75
N THR A 99 -5.27 23.60 5.96
CA THR A 99 -5.98 22.40 6.41
C THR A 99 -5.15 21.50 7.32
N LEU A 100 -3.83 21.38 7.06
CA LEU A 100 -2.94 20.56 7.90
C LEU A 100 -2.78 21.10 9.33
N PRO A 101 -2.45 22.38 9.58
CA PRO A 101 -2.35 22.89 10.95
C PRO A 101 -3.70 22.93 11.66
N ALA A 102 -4.78 23.25 10.95
CA ALA A 102 -6.13 23.27 11.51
C ALA A 102 -6.57 21.89 12.04
N HIS A 103 -6.15 20.78 11.42
CA HIS A 103 -6.40 19.43 11.92
C HIS A 103 -5.88 19.20 13.35
N PHE A 104 -4.78 19.87 13.70
CA PHE A 104 -4.19 19.82 15.05
C PHE A 104 -4.61 20.99 15.94
N GLY A 105 -5.55 21.84 15.51
CA GLY A 105 -5.97 23.04 16.23
C GLY A 105 -4.89 24.12 16.30
N LEU A 106 -4.02 24.19 15.28
CA LEU A 106 -2.94 25.17 15.16
C LEU A 106 -3.26 26.19 14.07
N ASP A 107 -2.78 27.41 14.26
CA ASP A 107 -3.15 28.55 13.40
C ASP A 107 -2.26 28.72 12.16
N SER A 108 -1.12 28.03 12.09
CA SER A 108 -0.17 28.18 10.97
C SER A 108 0.70 26.96 10.74
N MET A 109 1.27 26.87 9.53
CA MET A 109 2.27 25.86 9.21
C MET A 109 3.52 25.97 10.08
N TYR A 110 3.94 27.18 10.47
CA TYR A 110 5.07 27.34 11.38
C TYR A 110 4.79 26.73 12.76
N ALA A 111 3.60 26.95 13.31
CA ALA A 111 3.17 26.34 14.56
C ALA A 111 3.12 24.81 14.47
N LEU A 112 2.61 24.26 13.35
CA LEU A 112 2.62 22.82 13.11
C LEU A 112 4.04 22.24 13.00
N ILE A 113 4.93 22.91 12.25
CA ILE A 113 6.33 22.49 12.10
C ILE A 113 7.02 22.48 13.46
N GLU A 114 6.85 23.53 14.26
CA GLU A 114 7.37 23.62 15.63
C GLU A 114 6.82 22.49 16.51
N ALA A 115 5.50 22.28 16.52
CA ALA A 115 4.87 21.22 17.31
C ALA A 115 5.35 19.81 16.92
N LEU A 116 5.58 19.56 15.63
CA LEU A 116 6.14 18.29 15.13
C LEU A 116 7.63 18.13 15.45
N HIS A 117 8.38 19.23 15.45
CA HIS A 117 9.82 19.26 15.77
C HIS A 117 10.04 19.03 17.27
N LEU A 118 9.31 19.76 18.12
CA LEU A 118 9.37 19.68 19.58
C LEU A 118 8.61 18.49 20.17
N ARG A 119 7.96 17.66 19.34
CA ARG A 119 7.19 16.48 19.74
C ARG A 119 5.96 16.78 20.60
N SER A 120 5.46 18.02 20.58
CA SER A 120 4.16 18.37 21.16
C SER A 120 3.00 17.70 20.40
N VAL A 121 3.19 17.44 19.10
CA VAL A 121 2.41 16.45 18.36
C VAL A 121 3.21 15.14 18.33
N GLU A 122 2.63 14.10 18.94
CA GLU A 122 3.14 12.73 18.94
C GLU A 122 3.54 12.26 17.52
N PRO A 123 4.76 11.71 17.32
CA PRO A 123 5.22 11.27 15.99
C PRO A 123 4.26 10.32 15.29
N GLY A 124 3.59 9.46 16.08
CA GLY A 124 2.59 8.52 15.58
C GLY A 124 1.47 9.23 14.84
N ARG A 125 1.00 10.40 15.31
CA ARG A 125 -0.16 11.12 14.78
C ARG A 125 0.03 11.71 13.37
N ARG A 126 1.24 11.65 12.81
CA ARG A 126 1.49 12.10 11.43
C ARG A 126 0.66 11.34 10.38
N HIS A 127 0.27 10.10 10.66
CA HIS A 127 -0.62 9.34 9.76
C HIS A 127 -2.01 9.99 9.60
N GLU A 128 -2.42 10.86 10.53
CA GLU A 128 -3.69 11.59 10.46
C GLU A 128 -3.69 12.63 9.32
N LEU A 129 -2.52 13.00 8.78
CA LEU A 129 -2.40 13.99 7.70
C LEU A 129 -2.76 13.43 6.32
N THR A 130 -2.66 12.13 6.09
CA THR A 130 -3.06 11.53 4.80
C THR A 130 -4.56 11.69 4.54
N PRO A 131 -5.47 11.43 5.50
CA PRO A 131 -6.89 11.80 5.37
C PRO A 131 -7.12 13.29 5.07
N VAL A 132 -6.36 14.20 5.69
CA VAL A 132 -6.48 15.65 5.44
C VAL A 132 -6.06 16.00 4.01
N LEU A 133 -4.96 15.41 3.53
CA LEU A 133 -4.53 15.51 2.13
C LEU A 133 -5.65 15.06 1.17
N PHE A 134 -6.27 13.92 1.46
CA PHE A 134 -7.35 13.35 0.65
C PHE A 134 -8.60 14.22 0.62
N ALA A 135 -9.00 14.79 1.76
CA ALA A 135 -10.10 15.75 1.83
C ALA A 135 -9.77 17.02 1.02
N THR A 136 -8.58 17.58 1.21
CA THR A 136 -8.13 18.78 0.49
C THR A 136 -8.08 18.56 -1.03
N ALA A 137 -7.66 17.37 -1.48
CA ALA A 137 -7.70 16.99 -2.89
C ALA A 137 -9.14 16.84 -3.44
N ALA A 138 -10.05 16.33 -2.62
CA ALA A 138 -11.47 16.20 -2.98
C ALA A 138 -12.15 17.57 -3.14
N ASP A 139 -11.72 18.56 -2.36
CA ASP A 139 -12.18 19.96 -2.45
C ASP A 139 -11.59 20.72 -3.66
N GLY A 140 -10.75 20.07 -4.47
CA GLY A 140 -10.27 20.60 -5.74
C GLY A 140 -8.88 21.24 -5.70
N ASP A 141 -8.17 21.19 -4.57
CA ASP A 141 -6.83 21.78 -4.47
C ASP A 141 -5.83 21.13 -5.46
N PRO A 142 -5.23 21.90 -6.39
CA PRO A 142 -4.42 21.33 -7.47
C PRO A 142 -3.14 20.64 -6.97
N VAL A 143 -2.54 21.12 -5.88
CA VAL A 143 -1.32 20.53 -5.32
C VAL A 143 -1.65 19.20 -4.65
N ALA A 144 -2.66 19.17 -3.79
CA ALA A 144 -3.13 17.95 -3.13
C ALA A 144 -3.53 16.88 -4.17
N ARG A 145 -4.28 17.28 -5.20
CA ARG A 145 -4.65 16.39 -6.32
C ARG A 145 -3.42 15.81 -7.02
N SER A 146 -2.40 16.62 -7.30
CA SER A 146 -1.18 16.15 -7.96
C SER A 146 -0.43 15.09 -7.15
N ILE A 147 -0.43 15.20 -5.82
CA ILE A 147 0.18 14.21 -4.91
C ILE A 147 -0.61 12.88 -4.99
N VAL A 148 -1.94 12.95 -5.00
CA VAL A 148 -2.82 11.78 -5.15
C VAL A 148 -2.64 11.11 -6.53
N ASP A 149 -2.55 11.89 -7.61
CA ASP A 149 -2.32 11.37 -8.95
C ASP A 149 -0.96 10.67 -9.06
N ARG A 150 0.09 11.26 -8.48
CA ARG A 150 1.42 10.62 -8.44
C ARG A 150 1.39 9.30 -7.67
N GLN A 151 0.62 9.20 -6.58
CA GLN A 151 0.46 7.93 -5.86
C GLN A 151 -0.16 6.84 -6.73
N ALA A 152 -1.14 7.21 -7.57
CA ALA A 152 -1.73 6.31 -8.54
C ALA A 152 -0.70 5.85 -9.57
N ASP A 153 0.11 6.79 -10.09
CA ASP A 153 1.18 6.48 -11.05
C ASP A 153 2.18 5.47 -10.50
N GLU A 154 2.63 5.64 -9.24
CA GLU A 154 3.56 4.71 -8.59
C GLU A 154 2.94 3.32 -8.37
N VAL A 155 1.69 3.26 -7.91
CA VAL A 155 0.96 1.99 -7.74
C VAL A 155 0.89 1.23 -9.06
N VAL A 156 0.54 1.92 -10.16
CA VAL A 156 0.43 1.29 -11.47
C VAL A 156 1.79 0.94 -12.05
N ALA A 157 2.83 1.77 -11.85
CA ALA A 157 4.19 1.46 -12.29
C ALA A 157 4.69 0.14 -11.68
N MET A 158 4.54 -0.03 -10.36
CA MET A 158 4.88 -1.28 -9.67
C MET A 158 4.07 -2.47 -10.18
N ALA A 159 2.76 -2.30 -10.36
CA ALA A 159 1.88 -3.36 -10.84
C ALA A 159 2.26 -3.83 -12.24
N VAL A 160 2.46 -2.89 -13.18
CA VAL A 160 2.82 -3.19 -14.57
C VAL A 160 4.18 -3.88 -14.65
N VAL A 161 5.17 -3.43 -13.88
CA VAL A 161 6.49 -4.09 -13.84
C VAL A 161 6.38 -5.51 -13.29
N ALA A 162 5.59 -5.74 -12.23
CA ALA A 162 5.38 -7.08 -11.68
C ALA A 162 4.65 -8.00 -12.67
N LEU A 163 3.60 -7.51 -13.33
CA LEU A 163 2.88 -8.25 -14.38
C LEU A 163 3.80 -8.59 -15.55
N THR A 164 4.68 -7.68 -15.95
CA THR A 164 5.65 -7.88 -17.03
C THR A 164 6.65 -8.98 -16.66
N ARG A 165 7.25 -8.91 -15.46
CA ARG A 165 8.23 -9.91 -14.97
C ARG A 165 7.65 -11.31 -14.84
N LEU A 166 6.33 -11.44 -14.76
CA LEU A 166 5.62 -12.70 -14.63
C LEU A 166 4.95 -13.13 -15.94
N ASP A 167 5.13 -12.42 -17.04
CA ASP A 167 4.45 -12.70 -18.32
C ASP A 167 2.91 -12.72 -18.19
N LEU A 168 2.35 -11.84 -17.36
CA LEU A 168 0.90 -11.77 -17.07
C LEU A 168 0.16 -10.63 -17.78
N LEU A 169 0.85 -9.85 -18.63
CA LEU A 169 0.20 -8.71 -19.32
C LEU A 169 -0.82 -9.14 -20.38
N ALA A 170 -0.64 -10.33 -20.98
CA ALA A 170 -1.49 -10.82 -22.07
C ALA A 170 -2.70 -11.64 -21.57
N GLU A 171 -2.77 -11.96 -20.28
CA GLU A 171 -3.78 -12.84 -19.69
C GLU A 171 -4.56 -12.13 -18.59
N PRO A 172 -5.83 -12.50 -18.33
CA PRO A 172 -6.58 -11.97 -17.19
C PRO A 172 -5.84 -12.24 -15.88
N ALA A 173 -5.36 -11.18 -15.23
CA ALA A 173 -4.54 -11.28 -14.03
C ALA A 173 -5.11 -10.41 -12.89
N PRO A 174 -5.39 -10.96 -11.70
CA PRO A 174 -5.78 -10.16 -10.55
C PRO A 174 -4.68 -9.17 -10.16
N VAL A 175 -5.06 -7.90 -9.94
CA VAL A 175 -4.22 -6.88 -9.31
C VAL A 175 -4.89 -6.47 -8.01
N LEU A 176 -4.37 -6.98 -6.90
CA LEU A 176 -4.93 -6.74 -5.58
C LEU A 176 -4.35 -5.45 -4.99
N LEU A 177 -5.24 -4.55 -4.59
CA LEU A 177 -4.90 -3.26 -4.00
C LEU A 177 -5.18 -3.35 -2.50
N GLY A 178 -4.12 -3.37 -1.69
CA GLY A 178 -4.21 -3.53 -0.24
C GLY A 178 -3.56 -2.38 0.53
N GLY A 179 -3.69 -2.39 1.86
CA GLY A 179 -3.17 -1.33 2.73
C GLY A 179 -4.15 -0.17 2.91
N SER A 180 -3.99 0.60 3.99
CA SER A 180 -4.96 1.59 4.44
C SER A 180 -5.21 2.71 3.43
N VAL A 181 -4.20 3.11 2.65
CA VAL A 181 -4.33 4.18 1.64
C VAL A 181 -5.25 3.75 0.51
N LEU A 182 -5.08 2.53 -0.01
CA LEU A 182 -5.93 1.98 -1.08
C LEU A 182 -7.29 1.51 -0.54
N ALA A 183 -7.33 1.00 0.69
CA ALA A 183 -8.58 0.62 1.36
C ALA A 183 -9.49 1.82 1.66
N ALA A 184 -8.95 3.04 1.73
CA ALA A 184 -9.72 4.27 1.86
C ALA A 184 -10.60 4.59 0.63
N ARG A 185 -10.34 3.94 -0.52
CA ARG A 185 -11.13 4.07 -1.76
C ARG A 185 -11.37 5.52 -2.19
N HIS A 186 -10.34 6.36 -2.07
CA HIS A 186 -10.43 7.75 -2.50
C HIS A 186 -10.76 7.80 -4.00
N PRO A 187 -11.86 8.47 -4.43
CA PRO A 187 -12.36 8.36 -5.80
C PRO A 187 -11.35 8.76 -6.88
N GLN A 188 -10.50 9.76 -6.63
CA GLN A 188 -9.49 10.20 -7.58
C GLN A 188 -8.37 9.15 -7.72
N LEU A 189 -7.84 8.68 -6.60
CA LEU A 189 -6.80 7.64 -6.58
C LEU A 189 -7.28 6.37 -7.29
N ASP A 190 -8.46 5.88 -6.90
CA ASP A 190 -9.09 4.70 -7.48
C ASP A 190 -9.39 4.86 -8.97
N GLY A 191 -9.93 6.02 -9.37
CA GLY A 191 -10.24 6.35 -10.76
C GLY A 191 -8.99 6.36 -11.62
N ARG A 192 -7.93 7.05 -11.15
CA ARG A 192 -6.66 7.17 -11.86
C ARG A 192 -5.94 5.82 -11.99
N ILE A 193 -5.95 4.99 -10.95
CA ILE A 193 -5.40 3.62 -11.02
C ILE A 193 -6.11 2.81 -12.10
N ARG A 194 -7.46 2.84 -12.14
CA ARG A 194 -8.24 2.10 -13.15
C ARG A 194 -7.94 2.57 -14.57
N GLU A 195 -7.88 3.89 -14.78
CA GLU A 195 -7.54 4.49 -16.07
C GLU A 195 -6.16 4.04 -16.57
N LEU A 196 -5.15 4.16 -15.71
CA LEU A 196 -3.76 3.83 -16.06
C LEU A 196 -3.56 2.32 -16.27
N LEU A 197 -4.21 1.47 -15.47
CA LEU A 197 -4.19 0.02 -15.68
C LEU A 197 -4.88 -0.36 -17.00
N ALA A 198 -6.04 0.23 -17.31
CA ALA A 198 -6.72 -0.02 -18.58
C ALA A 198 -5.84 0.32 -19.79
N ALA A 199 -5.04 1.38 -19.69
CA ALA A 199 -4.11 1.78 -20.74
C ALA A 199 -2.86 0.89 -20.85
N ARG A 200 -2.24 0.51 -19.72
CA ARG A 200 -0.91 -0.13 -19.68
C ARG A 200 -0.95 -1.64 -19.48
N ALA A 201 -2.02 -2.17 -18.90
CA ALA A 201 -2.23 -3.58 -18.60
C ALA A 201 -3.74 -3.91 -18.74
N PRO A 202 -4.31 -3.87 -19.97
CA PRO A 202 -5.76 -3.96 -20.19
C PRO A 202 -6.40 -5.28 -19.72
N LYS A 203 -5.61 -6.32 -19.46
CA LYS A 203 -6.07 -7.60 -18.90
C LYS A 203 -5.96 -7.68 -17.37
N ALA A 204 -5.37 -6.67 -16.73
CA ALA A 204 -5.34 -6.57 -15.28
C ALA A 204 -6.76 -6.36 -14.73
N VAL A 205 -7.09 -7.10 -13.67
CA VAL A 205 -8.38 -7.01 -12.98
C VAL A 205 -8.13 -6.42 -11.59
N PRO A 206 -8.18 -5.08 -11.44
CA PRO A 206 -7.91 -4.45 -10.15
C PRO A 206 -9.03 -4.73 -9.14
N ARG A 207 -8.66 -5.12 -7.92
CA ARG A 207 -9.59 -5.38 -6.81
C ARG A 207 -9.00 -4.88 -5.50
N VAL A 208 -9.76 -4.08 -4.75
CA VAL A 208 -9.36 -3.69 -3.40
C VAL A 208 -9.59 -4.86 -2.45
N VAL A 209 -8.59 -5.19 -1.64
CA VAL A 209 -8.64 -6.27 -0.64
C VAL A 209 -8.58 -5.67 0.74
N THR A 210 -9.63 -5.90 1.52
CA THR A 210 -9.73 -5.50 2.93
C THR A 210 -9.62 -6.68 3.89
N ALA A 211 -9.48 -7.91 3.36
CA ALA A 211 -9.26 -9.09 4.17
C ALA A 211 -7.98 -8.95 5.00
N ARG A 212 -8.02 -9.46 6.24
CA ARG A 212 -6.88 -9.36 7.16
C ARG A 212 -5.68 -10.13 6.59
N PRO A 213 -4.47 -9.55 6.53
CA PRO A 213 -3.30 -10.24 5.96
C PRO A 213 -3.00 -11.60 6.62
N VAL A 214 -3.32 -11.76 7.91
CA VAL A 214 -3.19 -13.04 8.62
C VAL A 214 -3.97 -14.18 7.95
N LEU A 215 -5.13 -13.92 7.32
CA LEU A 215 -5.85 -14.92 6.53
C LEU A 215 -4.96 -15.44 5.39
N GLY A 216 -4.28 -14.54 4.68
CA GLY A 216 -3.36 -14.90 3.63
C GLY A 216 -2.18 -15.74 4.11
N ALA A 217 -1.62 -15.41 5.27
CA ALA A 217 -0.55 -16.20 5.89
C ALA A 217 -1.03 -17.62 6.26
N VAL A 218 -2.25 -17.74 6.80
CA VAL A 218 -2.87 -19.05 7.08
C VAL A 218 -3.06 -19.84 5.78
N LEU A 219 -3.57 -19.21 4.72
CA LEU A 219 -3.76 -19.86 3.42
C LEU A 219 -2.45 -20.32 2.80
N LEU A 220 -1.38 -19.51 2.86
CA LEU A 220 -0.05 -19.92 2.43
C LEU A 220 0.48 -21.09 3.25
N GLY A 221 0.27 -21.10 4.57
CA GLY A 221 0.62 -22.22 5.43
C GLY A 221 -0.15 -23.51 5.07
N LEU A 222 -1.44 -23.39 4.74
CA LEU A 222 -2.25 -24.52 4.26
C LEU A 222 -1.74 -25.06 2.91
N ASP A 223 -1.36 -24.18 1.99
CA ASP A 223 -0.75 -24.56 0.72
C ASP A 223 0.59 -25.30 0.96
N HIS A 224 1.43 -24.79 1.86
CA HIS A 224 2.74 -25.37 2.21
C HIS A 224 2.64 -26.81 2.73
N VAL A 225 1.66 -27.10 3.59
CA VAL A 225 1.48 -28.44 4.18
C VAL A 225 0.63 -29.37 3.32
N GLY A 226 0.18 -28.93 2.13
CA GLY A 226 -0.70 -29.72 1.26
C GLY A 226 -2.05 -30.03 1.92
N ALA A 227 -2.65 -29.03 2.59
CA ALA A 227 -3.90 -29.22 3.32
C ALA A 227 -5.04 -29.73 2.41
N PRO A 228 -5.98 -30.53 2.96
CA PRO A 228 -7.05 -31.11 2.16
C PRO A 228 -8.01 -30.05 1.59
N PRO A 229 -8.75 -30.39 0.50
CA PRO A 229 -9.78 -29.53 -0.05
C PRO A 229 -10.76 -28.98 1.01
N GLY A 230 -11.20 -27.74 0.83
CA GLY A 230 -12.10 -27.05 1.77
C GLY A 230 -11.42 -26.47 3.03
N ALA A 231 -10.15 -26.76 3.31
CA ALA A 231 -9.43 -26.13 4.43
C ALA A 231 -9.32 -24.60 4.25
N GLY A 232 -9.00 -24.14 3.04
CA GLY A 232 -8.95 -22.71 2.71
C GLY A 232 -10.30 -22.02 2.84
N GLU A 233 -11.40 -22.68 2.44
CA GLU A 233 -12.76 -22.13 2.56
C GLU A 233 -13.16 -21.95 4.03
N ARG A 234 -12.86 -22.93 4.90
CA ARG A 234 -13.09 -22.80 6.34
C ARG A 234 -12.28 -21.66 6.96
N ALA A 235 -11.02 -21.51 6.55
CA ALA A 235 -10.19 -20.38 6.99
C ALA A 235 -10.83 -19.04 6.56
N ARG A 236 -11.27 -18.93 5.30
CA ARG A 236 -11.96 -17.73 4.82
C ARG A 236 -13.24 -17.44 5.59
N ALA A 237 -14.06 -18.45 5.88
CA ALA A 237 -15.27 -18.29 6.68
C ALA A 237 -14.96 -17.81 8.11
N HIS A 238 -13.92 -18.36 8.76
CA HIS A 238 -13.50 -17.95 10.10
C HIS A 238 -13.07 -16.48 10.15
N PHE A 239 -12.32 -16.00 9.16
CA PHE A 239 -11.85 -14.61 9.10
C PHE A 239 -12.87 -13.63 8.51
N ALA A 240 -14.02 -14.12 8.03
CA ALA A 240 -15.14 -13.31 7.55
C ALA A 240 -16.21 -13.07 8.63
N ALA A 241 -16.21 -13.88 9.70
CA ALA A 241 -17.05 -13.71 10.90
C ALA A 241 -16.42 -12.68 11.87
#